data_AF-A0A4S8PZA0-F1
#
_entry.id   AF-A0A4S8PZA0-F1
#
_cell.length_a   1.000
_cell.length_b   1.000
_cell.length_c   1.000
_cell.angle_alpha   90.00
_cell.angle_beta   90.00
_cell.angle_gamma   90.00
#
_symmetry.space_group_name_H-M   'P 1'
#
loop_
_entity.id
_entity.type
_entity.pdbx_description
1 polymer ?
#
loop_
_entity_poly.entity_id
_entity_poly.type
_entity_poly.pdbx_seq_one_letter_code
_entity_poly.pdbx_strand_id
1 'polypeptide(L)' 'MIARSGNILPVEVLHTDAFALLASFVAINSVLYLGLTVVKILPVPRIAWRGRDRRAETRSIHPDEPA' A
#
# COMPACT_ATOMS: atom_id res chain seq x y z
N MET A 1 -16.10 -0.24 -41.80
CA MET A 1 -16.24 -0.17 -40.34
C MET A 1 -15.79 -1.53 -39.79
N ILE A 2 -14.55 -1.65 -39.31
CA ILE A 2 -13.95 -2.94 -38.93
C ILE A 2 -14.30 -3.21 -37.46
N ALA A 3 -15.16 -4.20 -37.20
CA ALA A 3 -15.39 -4.70 -35.85
C ALA A 3 -14.13 -5.44 -35.39
N ARG A 4 -13.33 -4.81 -34.53
CA ARG A 4 -12.23 -5.49 -33.83
C ARG A 4 -12.85 -6.36 -32.76
N SER A 5 -13.27 -7.58 -33.12
CA SER A 5 -13.62 -8.61 -32.15
C SER A 5 -12.33 -8.99 -31.42
N GLY A 6 -12.05 -8.30 -30.30
CA GLY A 6 -10.88 -8.49 -29.45
C GLY A 6 -10.89 -9.80 -28.67
N ASN A 7 -11.42 -10.87 -29.25
CA ASN A 7 -11.48 -12.18 -28.63
C ASN A 7 -10.31 -13.02 -29.16
N ILE A 8 -9.20 -12.99 -28.43
CA ILE A 8 -7.95 -13.71 -28.77
C ILE A 8 -8.10 -15.22 -28.51
N LEU A 9 -9.16 -15.62 -27.80
CA LEU A 9 -9.46 -16.99 -27.40
C LEU A 9 -10.91 -17.38 -27.76
N PRO A 10 -11.18 -18.66 -28.11
CA PRO A 10 -12.54 -19.16 -28.32
C PRO A 10 -13.36 -19.13 -27.02
N VAL A 11 -14.66 -18.86 -27.14
CA VAL A 11 -15.58 -18.77 -25.98
C VAL A 11 -15.69 -20.10 -25.24
N GLU A 12 -15.56 -21.21 -25.98
CA GLU A 12 -15.61 -22.57 -25.47
C GLU A 12 -14.49 -22.81 -24.44
N VAL A 13 -13.31 -22.22 -24.65
CA VAL A 13 -12.16 -22.36 -23.75
C VAL A 13 -12.43 -21.70 -22.39
N LEU A 14 -13.13 -20.55 -22.39
CA LEU A 14 -13.47 -19.82 -21.16
C LEU A 14 -14.44 -20.60 -20.26
N HIS A 15 -15.23 -21.51 -20.83
CA HIS A 15 -16.20 -22.33 -20.11
C HIS A 15 -15.64 -23.69 -19.66
N THR A 16 -14.33 -23.93 -19.83
CA THR A 16 -13.70 -25.19 -19.38
C THR A 16 -13.31 -25.14 -17.90
N ASP A 17 -13.38 -26.30 -17.23
CA ASP A 17 -12.95 -26.43 -15.84
C ASP A 17 -11.47 -26.13 -15.66
N ALA A 18 -10.63 -26.50 -16.63
CA ALA A 18 -9.19 -26.21 -16.61
C ALA A 18 -8.92 -24.69 -16.59
N PHE A 19 -9.66 -23.93 -17.39
CA PHE A 19 -9.57 -22.48 -17.39
C PHE A 19 -10.08 -21.90 -16.06
N ALA A 20 -11.17 -22.43 -15.51
CA ALA A 20 -11.70 -21.99 -14.22
C ALA A 20 -10.69 -22.19 -13.08
N LEU A 21 -9.96 -23.31 -13.07
CA LEU A 21 -8.88 -23.56 -12.10
C LEU A 21 -7.76 -22.53 -12.27
N LEU A 22 -7.27 -22.31 -13.49
CA LEU A 22 -6.21 -21.33 -13.77
C LEU A 22 -6.64 -19.91 -13.36
N ALA A 23 -7.86 -19.51 -13.75
CA ALA A 23 -8.44 -18.22 -13.42
C ALA A 23 -8.57 -18.05 -11.90
N SER A 24 -8.93 -19.12 -11.17
CA SER A 24 -9.00 -19.10 -9.71
C SER A 24 -7.63 -18.87 -9.07
N PHE A 25 -6.56 -19.54 -9.54
CA PHE A 25 -5.20 -19.30 -9.06
C PHE A 25 -4.76 -17.85 -9.29
N VAL A 26 -5.01 -17.32 -10.50
CA VAL A 26 -4.69 -15.93 -10.83
C VAL A 26 -5.50 -14.95 -9.98
N ALA A 27 -6.79 -15.22 -9.78
CA ALA A 27 -7.67 -14.38 -8.96
C ALA A 27 -7.21 -14.34 -7.51
N ILE A 28 -6.92 -15.50 -6.90
CA ILE A 28 -6.42 -15.58 -5.53
C ILE A 28 -5.10 -14.81 -5.40
N ASN A 29 -4.16 -15.04 -6.32
CA ASN A 29 -2.88 -14.35 -6.29
C ASN A 29 -3.04 -12.82 -6.41
N SER A 30 -3.90 -12.37 -7.33
CA SER A 30 -4.18 -10.96 -7.55
C SER A 30 -4.83 -10.30 -6.34
N VAL A 31 -5.82 -10.95 -5.72
CA VAL A 31 -6.51 -10.46 -4.52
C VAL A 31 -5.54 -10.34 -3.34
N LEU A 32 -4.67 -11.34 -3.15
CA LEU A 32 -3.64 -11.31 -2.11
C LEU A 32 -2.66 -10.16 -2.32
N TYR A 33 -2.10 -10.01 -3.53
CA TYR A 33 -1.19 -8.93 -3.84
C TYR A 33 -1.86 -7.56 -3.77
N LEU A 34 -3.11 -7.44 -4.20
CA LEU A 34 -3.89 -6.22 -4.07
C LEU A 34 -4.06 -5.84 -2.60
N GLY A 35 -4.43 -6.79 -1.75
CA GLY A 35 -4.54 -6.58 -0.31
C GLY A 35 -3.23 -6.08 0.31
N LEU A 36 -2.12 -6.74 0.00
CA LEU A 36 -0.78 -6.32 0.46
C LEU A 36 -0.41 -4.92 -0.04
N THR A 37 -0.75 -4.61 -1.29
CA THR A 37 -0.47 -3.31 -1.90
C THR A 37 -1.26 -2.20 -1.18
N VAL A 38 -2.54 -2.43 -0.91
CA VAL A 38 -3.39 -1.48 -0.16
C VAL A 38 -2.82 -1.24 1.24
N VAL A 39 -2.47 -2.31 1.96
CA VAL A 39 -1.85 -2.21 3.29
C VAL A 39 -0.53 -1.44 3.24
N LYS A 40 0.30 -1.70 2.21
CA LYS A 40 1.63 -1.11 2.07
C LYS A 40 1.60 0.36 1.62
N ILE A 41 0.60 0.77 0.85
CA ILE A 41 0.40 2.17 0.45
C ILE A 41 -0.02 3.02 1.66
N LEU A 42 -0.61 2.40 2.69
CA LEU A 42 -1.09 3.12 3.86
C LEU A 42 0.10 3.71 4.65
N PRO A 43 0.19 5.04 4.80
CA PRO A 43 1.27 5.65 5.54
C PRO A 43 1.15 5.31 7.03
N VAL A 44 2.25 4.89 7.65
CA VAL A 44 2.30 4.69 9.10
C VAL A 44 2.06 6.03 9.80
N PRO A 45 1.02 6.18 10.64
CA PRO A 45 0.76 7.43 11.33
C PRO A 45 1.91 7.72 12.29
N ARG A 46 2.66 8.80 12.02
CA ARG A 46 3.65 9.31 12.98
C ARG A 46 2.90 10.04 14.08
N ILE A 47 2.63 9.33 15.18
CA ILE A 47 2.21 9.99 16.42
C ILE A 47 3.42 10.78 16.91
N ALA A 48 3.42 12.09 16.65
CA ALA A 48 4.39 13.00 17.24
C ALA A 48 4.16 13.02 18.75
N TRP A 49 4.86 12.16 19.49
CA TRP A 49 4.99 12.31 20.93
C TRP A 49 5.69 13.63 21.19
N ARG A 50 4.89 14.64 21.54
CA ARG A 50 5.30 15.99 21.90
C ARG A 50 6.06 15.95 23.24
N GLY A 51 7.27 15.38 23.20
CA GLY A 51 8.03 15.08 24.42
C GLY A 51 9.54 14.91 24.23
N ARG A 52 10.08 15.00 23.01
CA ARG A 52 11.54 14.90 22.82
C ARG A 52 12.30 16.21 23.10
N ASP A 53 11.60 17.36 23.06
CA ASP A 53 12.21 18.68 23.21
C ASP A 53 11.69 19.47 24.43
N ARG A 54 11.28 18.80 25.50
CA ARG A 54 11.14 19.48 26.79
C ARG A 54 12.51 19.52 27.47
N ARG A 55 13.40 20.39 26.99
CA ARG A 55 14.57 20.78 27.78
C ARG A 55 14.04 21.43 29.06
N ALA A 56 14.18 20.72 30.18
CA ALA A 56 13.75 21.19 31.49
C ALA A 56 14.70 22.27 32.04
N GLU A 57 15.88 22.43 31.45
CA GLU A 57 16.95 23.25 32.01
C GLU A 57 17.70 24.02 30.92
N THR A 58 17.88 25.31 31.18
CA THR A 58 18.64 26.23 30.34
C THR A 58 20.12 25.92 30.52
N ARG A 59 20.71 25.16 29.59
CA ARG A 59 22.17 24.99 29.50
C ARG A 59 22.82 26.16 28.76
N SER A 60 22.52 27.38 29.19
CA SER A 60 23.21 28.57 28.71
C SER A 60 24.63 28.57 29.29
N ILE A 61 25.62 28.89 28.44
CA ILE A 61 27.01 29.11 28.86
C ILE A 61 27.25 30.55 29.35
N HIS A 62 26.24 31.41 29.19
CA HIS A 62 26.28 32.78 29.65
C HIS A 62 25.61 32.86 31.03
N PRO A 63 26.27 33.48 32.02
CA PRO A 63 25.64 33.77 33.30
C PRO A 63 24.51 34.78 33.07
N ASP A 64 23.37 34.55 33.71
CA ASP A 64 22.29 35.54 33.76
C ASP A 64 22.82 36.75 34.54
N GLU A 65 22.94 37.90 33.88
CA GLU A 65 23.36 39.14 34.54
C GLU A 65 22.28 39.60 35.53
N PRO A 66 22.63 39.92 36.79
CA PRO A 66 21.67 40.50 37.72
C PRO A 66 21.30 41.93 37.29
N ALA A 67 20.01 42.26 37.45
CA ALA A 67 19.43 43.59 37.21
C ALA A 67 19.93 44.64 38.20
#